data_AF-G9DBN5-F1
#
_entry.id   AF-G9DBN5-F1
#
_cell.length_a   1.000
_cell.length_b   1.000
_cell.length_c   1.000
_cell.angle_alpha   90.00
_cell.angle_beta   90.00
_cell.angle_gamma   90.00
#
_symmetry.space_group_name_H-M   'P 1'
#
loop_
_entity.id
_entity.type
_entity.pdbx_description
1 polymer ?
#
loop_
_entity_poly.entity_id
_entity_poly.type
_entity_poly.pdbx_seq_one_letter_code
_entity_poly.pdbx_strand_id
1 'polypeptide(L)'
;MVHWTEHEREIIADVWGKINHDEIGGQALARLLIVFPWTQRYFSSFGNLSNAAAIQGNPKVAAHGKVVVGGLDRAVKHLDNVKGTYTQLSALHSDKLHVDPSNFT
;
A
#
# COMPACT_ATOMS: atom_id res chain seq x y z
N MET A 1 5.21 14.50 17.17
CA MET A 1 4.13 13.51 17.00
C MET A 1 3.02 14.24 16.26
N VAL A 2 2.33 13.62 15.31
CA VAL A 2 1.22 14.29 14.61
C VAL A 2 0.04 14.35 15.57
N HIS A 3 -0.69 15.46 15.57
CA HIS A 3 -1.89 15.62 16.36
C HIS A 3 -3.10 15.58 15.43
N TRP A 4 -3.99 14.61 15.64
CA TRP A 4 -5.26 14.51 14.93
C TRP A 4 -6.39 15.05 15.81
N THR A 5 -7.14 15.99 15.27
CA THR A 5 -8.44 16.40 15.81
C THR A 5 -9.43 15.25 15.76
N GLU A 6 -10.50 15.32 16.55
CA GLU A 6 -11.59 14.34 16.50
C GLU A 6 -12.23 14.29 15.12
N HIS A 7 -12.47 15.45 14.51
CA HIS A 7 -13.05 15.56 13.17
C HIS A 7 -12.20 14.88 12.09
N GLU A 8 -10.87 15.01 12.13
CA GLU A 8 -9.98 14.32 11.19
C GLU A 8 -10.06 12.79 11.36
N ARG A 9 -10.16 12.31 12.60
CA ARG A 9 -10.29 10.86 12.88
C ARG A 9 -11.61 10.31 12.35
N GLU A 10 -12.70 11.06 12.55
CA GLU A 10 -14.02 10.72 12.03
C GLU A 10 -13.99 10.60 10.50
N ILE A 11 -13.40 11.57 9.80
CA ILE A 11 -13.28 11.53 8.34
C ILE A 11 -12.47 10.31 7.89
N ILE A 12 -11.33 10.03 8.54
CA ILE A 12 -10.50 8.87 8.21
C ILE A 12 -11.30 7.58 8.39
N ALA A 13 -11.99 7.42 9.52
CA ALA A 13 -12.77 6.24 9.83
C ALA A 13 -13.97 6.07 8.87
N ASP A 14 -14.68 7.16 8.56
CA ASP A 14 -15.82 7.16 7.63
C ASP A 14 -15.41 6.75 6.22
N VAL A 15 -14.34 7.34 5.68
CA VAL A 15 -13.81 6.97 4.36
C VAL A 15 -13.32 5.51 4.37
N TRP A 16 -12.59 5.10 5.41
CA TRP A 16 -12.07 3.74 5.52
C TRP A 16 -13.18 2.67 5.62
N GLY A 17 -14.28 3.00 6.29
CA GLY A 17 -15.45 2.11 6.44
C GLY A 17 -16.27 1.93 5.16
N LYS A 18 -16.13 2.85 4.18
CA LYS A 18 -16.87 2.81 2.91
C LYS A 18 -16.16 2.06 1.78
N ILE A 19 -14.86 1.82 1.92
CA ILE A 19 -14.07 1.19 0.86
C ILE A 19 -14.12 -0.35 0.94
N ASN A 20 -14.17 -1.00 -0.22
CA ASN A 20 -13.91 -2.44 -0.31
C ASN A 20 -12.41 -2.68 -0.37
N HIS A 21 -11.82 -3.14 0.74
CA HIS A 21 -10.38 -3.30 0.90
C HIS A 21 -9.77 -4.28 -0.11
N ASP A 22 -10.50 -5.35 -0.41
CA ASP A 22 -10.06 -6.39 -1.33
C ASP A 22 -9.99 -5.90 -2.77
N GLU A 23 -10.97 -5.11 -3.17
CA GLU A 23 -11.05 -4.51 -4.50
C GLU A 23 -10.03 -3.38 -4.66
N ILE A 24 -10.04 -2.42 -3.73
CA ILE A 24 -9.20 -1.22 -3.81
C ILE A 24 -7.72 -1.57 -3.75
N GLY A 25 -7.32 -2.56 -2.94
CA GLY A 25 -5.92 -2.96 -2.82
C GLY A 25 -5.35 -3.47 -4.13
N GLY A 26 -6.04 -4.40 -4.79
CA GLY A 26 -5.61 -4.92 -6.09
C GLY A 26 -5.56 -3.83 -7.16
N GLN A 27 -6.58 -2.98 -7.22
CA GLN A 27 -6.62 -1.88 -8.19
C GLN A 27 -5.52 -0.84 -7.96
N ALA A 28 -5.22 -0.49 -6.71
CA ALA A 28 -4.18 0.49 -6.38
C ALA A 28 -2.78 -0.03 -6.77
N LEU A 29 -2.46 -1.28 -6.42
CA LEU A 29 -1.16 -1.86 -6.79
C LEU A 29 -1.04 -2.04 -8.31
N ALA A 30 -2.10 -2.48 -8.99
CA ALA A 30 -2.08 -2.57 -10.45
C ALA A 30 -1.83 -1.19 -11.09
N ARG A 31 -2.50 -0.13 -10.61
CA ARG A 31 -2.29 1.25 -11.08
C ARG A 31 -0.86 1.73 -10.85
N LEU A 32 -0.27 1.44 -9.68
CA LEU A 32 1.14 1.75 -9.38
C LEU A 32 2.08 1.15 -10.44
N LEU A 33 1.92 -0.15 -10.71
CA LEU A 33 2.79 -0.88 -11.64
C LEU A 33 2.60 -0.45 -13.11
N ILE A 34 1.43 0.08 -13.47
CA ILE A 34 1.12 0.56 -14.82
C ILE A 34 1.63 1.99 -15.02
N VAL A 35 1.29 2.90 -14.10
CA VAL A 35 1.58 4.34 -14.23
C VAL A 35 3.04 4.64 -13.92
N PHE A 36 3.64 3.88 -13.01
CA PHE A 36 5.01 4.05 -12.56
C PHE A 36 5.81 2.76 -12.82
N PRO A 37 6.10 2.43 -14.10
CA PRO A 37 6.63 1.12 -14.48
C PRO A 37 7.97 0.77 -13.84
N TRP A 38 8.77 1.75 -13.40
CA TRP A 38 10.00 1.50 -12.66
C TRP A 38 9.77 0.75 -11.34
N THR A 39 8.57 0.84 -10.76
CA THR A 39 8.21 0.12 -9.52
C THR A 39 8.13 -1.39 -9.71
N GLN A 40 7.92 -1.87 -10.95
CA GLN A 40 7.89 -3.29 -11.27
C GLN A 40 9.18 -4.02 -10.88
N ARG A 41 10.32 -3.32 -10.80
CA ARG A 41 11.61 -3.89 -10.38
C ARG A 41 11.56 -4.57 -9.00
N TYR A 42 10.70 -4.10 -8.11
CA TYR A 42 10.53 -4.64 -6.76
C TYR A 42 9.64 -5.90 -6.71
N PHE A 43 8.99 -6.25 -7.82
CA PHE A 43 7.99 -7.32 -7.90
C PHE A 43 8.35 -8.39 -8.94
N SER A 44 9.63 -8.62 -9.19
CA SER A 44 10.11 -9.58 -10.21
C SER A 44 9.58 -11.02 -10.02
N SER A 45 9.28 -11.42 -8.78
CA SER A 45 8.70 -12.73 -8.46
C SER A 45 7.21 -12.87 -8.80
N PHE A 46 6.55 -11.79 -9.26
CA PHE A 46 5.13 -11.78 -9.56
C PHE A 46 4.81 -12.34 -10.94
N GLY A 47 5.83 -12.66 -11.75
CA GLY A 47 5.65 -13.25 -13.07
C GLY A 47 5.39 -12.19 -14.13
N ASN A 48 4.41 -12.42 -15.01
CA ASN A 48 4.16 -11.53 -16.13
C ASN A 48 3.57 -10.18 -15.70
N LEU A 49 4.34 -9.11 -15.88
CA LEU A 49 3.95 -7.71 -15.68
C LEU A 49 4.16 -6.86 -16.96
N SER A 50 4.28 -7.50 -18.13
CA SER A 50 4.73 -6.86 -19.38
C SER A 50 3.80 -5.80 -19.96
N ASN A 51 2.52 -5.79 -19.59
CA ASN A 51 1.53 -4.83 -20.07
C ASN A 51 0.37 -4.70 -19.05
N ALA A 52 -0.50 -3.71 -19.27
CA ALA A 52 -1.60 -3.39 -18.36
C ALA A 52 -2.55 -4.59 -18.12
N ALA A 53 -2.93 -5.32 -19.17
CA ALA A 53 -3.81 -6.48 -19.03
C ALA A 53 -3.15 -7.61 -18.22
N ALA A 54 -1.86 -7.86 -18.45
CA ALA A 54 -1.08 -8.82 -17.67
C ALA A 54 -1.00 -8.43 -16.20
N ILE A 55 -0.78 -7.14 -15.89
CA ILE A 55 -0.72 -6.64 -14.50
C ILE A 55 -2.09 -6.74 -13.83
N GLN A 56 -3.16 -6.28 -14.48
CA GLN A 56 -4.53 -6.30 -13.94
C GLN A 56 -5.05 -7.73 -13.72
N GLY A 57 -4.67 -8.67 -14.59
CA GLY A 57 -5.02 -10.09 -14.46
C GLY A 57 -4.09 -10.89 -13.53
N ASN A 58 -3.07 -10.27 -12.94
CA ASN A 58 -2.08 -10.99 -12.16
C ASN A 58 -2.58 -11.30 -10.73
N PRO A 59 -2.74 -12.58 -10.35
CA PRO A 59 -3.26 -12.94 -9.03
C PRO A 59 -2.33 -12.54 -7.88
N LYS A 60 -1.01 -12.47 -8.11
CA LYS A 60 -0.05 -12.02 -7.09
C LYS A 60 -0.12 -10.52 -6.86
N VAL A 61 -0.39 -9.74 -7.91
CA VAL A 61 -0.67 -8.29 -7.78
C VAL A 61 -1.94 -8.09 -6.97
N ALA A 62 -3.03 -8.78 -7.30
CA ALA A 62 -4.27 -8.69 -6.53
C ALA A 62 -4.06 -9.08 -5.05
N ALA A 63 -3.39 -10.21 -4.79
CA ALA A 63 -3.12 -10.66 -3.43
C ALA A 63 -2.22 -9.71 -2.63
N HIS A 64 -1.16 -9.17 -3.25
CA HIS A 64 -0.26 -8.24 -2.55
C HIS A 64 -0.91 -6.87 -2.33
N GLY A 65 -1.80 -6.44 -3.22
CA GLY A 65 -2.63 -5.25 -3.01
C GLY A 65 -3.43 -5.32 -1.70
N LYS A 66 -3.96 -6.50 -1.35
CA LYS A 66 -4.62 -6.73 -0.06
C LYS A 66 -3.66 -6.61 1.12
N VAL A 67 -2.42 -7.09 0.97
CA VAL A 67 -1.38 -6.95 2.01
C VAL A 67 -1.06 -5.48 2.27
N VAL A 68 -0.98 -4.66 1.20
CA VAL A 68 -0.75 -3.20 1.31
C VAL A 68 -1.89 -2.53 2.06
N VAL A 69 -3.15 -2.80 1.69
CA VAL A 69 -4.34 -2.23 2.35
C VAL A 69 -4.45 -2.70 3.81
N GLY A 70 -4.11 -3.95 4.11
CA GLY A 70 -3.99 -4.43 5.49
C GLY A 70 -2.87 -3.72 6.28
N GLY A 71 -1.84 -3.21 5.61
CA GLY A 71 -0.88 -2.27 6.19
C GLY A 71 -1.55 -0.97 6.62
N LEU A 72 -2.29 -0.33 5.71
CA LEU A 72 -3.03 0.92 5.96
C LEU A 72 -4.08 0.76 7.06
N ASP A 73 -4.77 -0.37 7.13
CA ASP A 73 -5.72 -0.68 8.22
C ASP A 73 -5.05 -0.58 9.60
N ARG A 74 -3.81 -1.07 9.73
CA ARG A 74 -3.05 -0.93 10.99
C ARG A 74 -2.79 0.54 11.33
N ALA A 75 -2.48 1.40 10.35
CA ALA A 75 -2.30 2.82 10.62
C ALA A 75 -3.61 3.49 11.05
N VAL A 76 -4.73 3.18 10.39
CA VAL A 76 -6.06 3.70 10.77
C VAL A 76 -6.44 3.31 12.21
N LYS A 77 -6.07 2.10 12.65
CA LYS A 77 -6.29 1.63 14.03
C LYS A 77 -5.29 2.18 15.06
N HIS A 78 -4.21 2.82 14.61
CA HIS A 78 -3.11 3.31 15.45
C HIS A 78 -2.65 4.72 15.05
N LEU A 79 -3.58 5.63 14.76
CA LEU A 79 -3.30 6.98 14.23
C LEU A 79 -2.34 7.80 15.10
N ASP A 80 -2.35 7.60 16.42
CA ASP A 80 -1.47 8.30 17.36
C ASP A 80 -0.04 7.74 17.40
N ASN A 81 0.16 6.53 16.86
CA ASN A 81 1.44 5.84 16.89
C ASN A 81 1.78 5.17 15.54
N VAL A 82 1.51 5.85 14.42
CA VAL A 82 1.83 5.32 13.08
C VAL A 82 3.32 5.01 12.94
N LYS A 83 4.19 5.91 13.45
CA LYS A 83 5.66 5.71 13.41
C LYS A 83 6.09 4.43 14.13
N GLY A 84 5.57 4.19 15.35
CA GLY A 84 5.86 2.97 16.09
C GLY A 84 5.30 1.73 15.39
N THR A 85 4.05 1.81 14.93
CA THR A 85 3.33 0.73 14.23
C THR A 85 4.09 0.27 12.98
N TYR A 86 4.74 1.17 12.26
CA TYR A 86 5.45 0.87 11.01
C TYR A 86 6.95 0.66 11.17
N THR A 87 7.50 0.60 12.39
CA THR A 87 8.96 0.48 12.58
C THR A 87 9.56 -0.72 11.84
N GLN A 88 8.96 -1.91 11.96
CA GLN A 88 9.43 -3.11 11.25
C GLN A 88 9.20 -3.03 9.73
N LEU A 89 8.09 -2.41 9.31
CA LEU A 89 7.76 -2.25 7.90
C LEU A 89 8.72 -1.27 7.22
N SER A 90 9.11 -0.21 7.93
CA SER A 90 10.12 0.75 7.50
C SER A 90 11.44 0.04 7.25
N ALA A 91 11.97 -0.69 8.24
CA ALA A 91 13.22 -1.43 8.11
C ALA A 91 13.18 -2.44 6.95
N LEU A 92 12.05 -3.12 6.75
CA LEU A 92 11.86 -4.00 5.59
C LEU A 92 12.03 -3.23 4.27
N HIS A 93 11.30 -2.12 4.10
CA HIS A 93 11.31 -1.38 2.83
C HIS A 93 12.62 -0.64 2.58
N SER A 94 13.25 -0.07 3.62
CA SER A 94 14.51 0.67 3.51
C SER A 94 15.73 -0.24 3.47
N ASP A 95 15.89 -1.11 4.47
CA ASP A 95 17.17 -1.76 4.76
C ASP A 95 17.31 -3.09 4.04
N LYS A 96 16.19 -3.72 3.68
CA LYS A 96 16.17 -5.02 3.00
C LYS A 96 15.75 -4.93 1.54
N LEU A 97 14.70 -4.17 1.25
CA LEU A 97 14.17 -4.04 -0.12
C LEU A 97 14.78 -2.86 -0.88
N HIS A 98 15.41 -1.91 -0.17
CA HIS A 98 16.00 -0.70 -0.75
C HIS A 98 15.03 0.03 -1.70
N VAL A 99 13.77 0.16 -1.26
CA VAL A 99 12.77 0.94 -1.98
C VAL A 99 13.13 2.41 -1.84
N ASP A 100 13.30 3.09 -2.98
CA ASP A 100 13.55 4.52 -2.98
C ASP A 100 12.35 5.23 -2.32
N PRO A 101 12.55 6.09 -1.31
CA PRO A 101 11.46 6.73 -0.57
C PRO A 101 10.48 7.53 -1.45
N SER A 102 10.91 8.00 -2.62
CA SER A 102 10.04 8.69 -3.59
C SER A 102 8.87 7.84 -4.10
N ASN A 103 8.91 6.51 -3.91
CA ASN A 103 7.79 5.63 -4.25
C ASN A 103 6.67 5.64 -3.17
N PHE A 104 6.86 6.35 -2.05
CA PHE A 104 5.86 6.49 -0.98
C PHE A 104 5.29 7.91 -0.84
N THR A 105 5.80 8.87 -1.61
CA THR A 105 5.46 10.31 -1.52
C THR A 105 4.52 10.76 -2.62
#